data_AF-A0A4Q7DKH0-F1
#
_entry.id   AF-A0A4Q7DKH0-F1
#
_cell.length_a   1.000
_cell.length_b   1.000
_cell.length_c   1.000
_cell.angle_alpha   90.00
_cell.angle_beta   90.00
_cell.angle_gamma   90.00
#
_symmetry.space_group_name_H-M   'P 1'
#
loop_
_entity.id
_entity.type
_entity.pdbx_description
1 polymer ?
#
loop_
_entity_poly.entity_id
_entity_poly.type
_entity_poly.pdbx_seq_one_letter_code
_entity_poly.pdbx_strand_id
1 'polypeptide(L)'
;MSKIRKVHPKSVKFKAAIAMVKGDRTLAELVQLYSVNQSVLHRWKKELLDKGESIFANKNEAPTSQTATIESLQRKIGEMAMEIDFLKKVYSHLP
;
A
#
# COMPACT_ATOMS: atom_id res chain seq x y z
N MET A 1 26.33 -10.93 -3.12
CA MET A 1 25.50 -11.36 -1.97
C MET A 1 24.42 -10.32 -1.71
N SER A 2 23.21 -10.48 -2.22
CA SER A 2 22.11 -9.52 -1.98
C SER A 2 21.66 -9.59 -0.53
N LYS A 3 21.89 -8.52 0.24
CA LYS A 3 21.53 -8.44 1.65
C LYS A 3 20.00 -8.49 1.79
N ILE A 4 19.48 -9.61 2.30
CA ILE A 4 18.06 -9.81 2.57
C ILE A 4 17.56 -8.67 3.46
N ARG A 5 16.58 -7.92 2.95
CA ARG A 5 16.03 -6.74 3.63
C ARG A 5 15.14 -7.24 4.78
N LYS A 6 15.50 -6.92 6.03
CA LYS A 6 14.62 -7.19 7.17
C LYS A 6 13.33 -6.38 7.00
N VAL A 7 12.19 -7.08 7.01
CA VAL A 7 10.86 -6.48 6.94
C VAL A 7 10.45 -6.09 8.35
N HIS A 8 10.18 -4.81 8.58
CA HIS A 8 9.72 -4.32 9.88
C HIS A 8 8.19 -4.22 9.90
N PRO A 9 7.53 -4.62 11.00
CA PRO A 9 6.09 -4.44 11.16
C PRO A 9 5.68 -2.97 11.01
N LYS A 10 4.53 -2.71 10.37
CA LYS A 10 4.02 -1.34 10.14
C LYS A 10 3.87 -0.56 11.45
N SER A 11 3.45 -1.24 12.52
CA SER A 11 3.31 -0.66 13.87
C SER A 11 4.64 -0.18 14.46
N VAL A 12 5.71 -0.96 14.28
CA VAL A 12 7.06 -0.62 14.76
C VAL A 12 7.60 0.58 13.99
N LYS A 13 7.47 0.57 12.66
CA LYS A 13 7.84 1.69 11.80
C LYS A 13 7.14 3.00 12.21
N PHE A 14 5.83 2.94 12.47
CA PHE A 14 5.03 4.09 12.87
C PHE A 14 5.44 4.63 14.24
N LYS A 15 5.57 3.76 15.26
CA LYS A 15 6.01 4.17 16.60
C LYS A 15 7.42 4.77 16.60
N ALA A 16 8.34 4.16 15.86
CA ALA A 16 9.71 4.67 15.72
C ALA A 16 9.75 6.04 15.03
N ALA A 17 8.95 6.23 13.98
CA ALA A 17 8.84 7.52 13.31
C ALA A 17 8.24 8.60 14.22
N ILE A 18 7.22 8.29 15.02
CA ILE A 18 6.66 9.22 16.01
C ILE A 18 7.71 9.59 17.06
N ALA A 19 8.44 8.61 17.61
CA ALA A 19 9.47 8.88 18.60
C ALA A 19 10.57 9.80 18.03
N MET A 20 10.92 9.62 16.76
CA MET A 20 11.85 10.50 16.02
C MET A 20 11.32 11.92 15.76
N VAL A 21 10.00 12.10 15.68
CA VAL A 21 9.36 13.41 15.55
C VAL A 21 9.28 14.09 16.91
N LYS A 22 8.89 13.34 17.95
CA LYS A 22 8.70 13.85 19.30
C LYS A 22 10.02 14.27 19.97
N GLY A 23 11.13 13.57 19.68
CA GLY A 23 12.45 13.96 20.17
C GLY A 23 12.75 13.56 21.62
N ASP A 24 11.86 12.80 22.27
CA ASP A 24 12.01 12.37 23.68
C ASP A 24 13.23 11.48 23.97
N ARG A 25 13.78 10.81 22.94
CA ARG A 25 14.88 9.85 23.08
C ARG A 25 15.99 10.17 22.10
N THR A 26 17.22 9.88 22.50
CA THR A 26 18.37 10.07 21.63
C THR A 26 18.32 9.10 20.45
N LEU A 27 18.96 9.48 19.34
CA LEU A 27 19.01 8.64 18.15
C LEU A 27 19.67 7.27 18.44
N ALA A 28 20.65 7.25 19.34
CA ALA A 28 21.34 6.04 19.78
C ALA A 28 20.40 5.09 20.54
N GLU A 29 19.58 5.61 21.45
CA GLU A 29 18.57 4.82 22.17
C GLU A 29 17.51 4.25 21.23
N LEU A 30 17.07 5.01 20.23
CA LEU A 30 16.07 4.56 19.25
C LEU A 30 16.62 3.44 18.35
N VAL A 31 17.89 3.53 17.97
CA VAL A 31 18.60 2.47 17.22
C VAL A 31 18.62 1.18 18.01
N GLN A 32 18.92 1.25 19.32
CA GLN A 32 18.96 0.08 20.18
C GLN A 32 17.56 -0.49 20.44
N LEU A 33 16.58 0.37 20.78
CA LEU A 33 15.22 -0.03 21.12
C LEU A 33 14.51 -0.74 19.97
N TYR A 34 14.65 -0.19 18.76
CA TYR A 34 13.99 -0.76 17.58
C TYR A 34 14.91 -1.69 16.78
N SER A 35 16.19 -1.82 17.17
CA SER A 35 17.21 -2.61 16.47
C SER A 35 17.32 -2.23 14.98
N VAL A 36 17.28 -0.92 14.69
CA VAL A 36 17.29 -0.38 13.31
C VAL A 36 18.39 0.66 13.16
N ASN A 37 19.05 0.70 12.01
CA ASN A 37 20.07 1.69 11.72
C ASN A 37 19.48 3.12 11.66
N GLN A 38 20.27 4.11 12.05
CA GLN A 38 19.94 5.54 12.03
C GLN A 38 19.36 6.00 10.68
N SER A 39 19.96 5.58 9.57
CA SER A 39 19.48 5.90 8.21
C SER A 39 18.02 5.50 7.97
N VAL A 40 17.59 4.38 8.56
CA VAL A 40 16.22 3.86 8.43
C VAL A 40 15.26 4.68 9.27
N LEU A 41 15.66 5.10 10.47
CA LEU A 41 14.87 5.99 11.33
C LEU A 41 14.64 7.35 10.66
N HIS A 42 15.67 7.95 10.05
CA HIS A 42 15.52 9.19 9.28
C HIS A 42 14.58 9.00 8.08
N ARG A 43 14.70 7.90 7.35
CA ARG A 43 13.78 7.57 6.25
C ARG A 43 12.34 7.46 6.74
N TRP A 44 12.12 6.79 7.87
CA TRP A 44 10.78 6.62 8.43
C TRP A 44 10.18 7.91 8.95
N LYS A 45 10.98 8.78 9.57
CA LYS A 45 10.55 10.14 9.94
C LYS A 45 10.10 10.92 8.71
N LYS A 46 10.90 10.91 7.64
CA LYS A 46 10.56 11.60 6.39
C LYS A 46 9.29 11.04 5.75
N GLU A 47 9.19 9.71 5.64
CA GLU A 47 7.98 9.05 5.13
C GLU A 47 6.74 9.35 5.98
N LEU A 48 6.87 9.48 7.31
CA LEU A 48 5.75 9.80 8.19
C LEU A 48 5.28 11.24 8.00
N LEU A 49 6.19 12.19 7.79
CA LEU A 49 5.83 13.59 7.55
C LEU A 49 5.15 13.74 6.17
N ASP A 50 5.76 13.16 5.14
CA ASP A 50 5.28 13.20 3.75
C ASP A 50 3.91 12.50 3.58
N LYS A 51 3.76 11.30 4.16
CA LYS A 51 2.47 10.59 4.16
C LYS A 51 1.54 11.04 5.28
N GLY A 52 2.02 11.86 6.22
CA GLY A 52 1.23 12.37 7.33
C GLY A 52 0.18 13.33 6.82
N GLU A 53 0.56 14.20 5.89
CA GLU A 53 -0.36 15.13 5.20
C GLU A 53 -1.46 14.37 4.46
N SER A 54 -1.15 13.24 3.82
CA SER A 54 -2.14 12.44 3.10
C SER A 54 -3.13 11.68 3.99
N ILE A 55 -2.86 11.55 5.30
CA ILE A 55 -3.83 11.01 6.27
C ILE A 55 -4.93 12.05 6.55
N PHE A 56 -4.59 13.33 6.53
CA PHE A 56 -5.54 14.44 6.70
C PHE A 56 -6.14 14.90 5.37
N ALA A 57 -5.52 14.57 4.24
CA ALA A 57 -6.17 14.65 2.94
C ALA A 57 -7.43 13.78 2.94
N ASN A 58 -8.56 14.36 2.58
CA ASN A 58 -9.86 13.71 2.66
C ASN A 58 -9.85 12.36 1.94
N LYS A 59 -10.10 11.28 2.67
CA LYS A 59 -10.21 9.91 2.12
C LYS A 59 -11.35 9.76 1.09
N ASN A 60 -12.24 10.76 1.01
CA ASN A 60 -13.29 10.86 -0.01
C ASN A 60 -12.76 11.30 -1.38
N GLU A 61 -11.51 11.73 -1.47
CA GLU A 61 -10.76 11.87 -2.71
C GLU A 61 -10.00 10.56 -2.99
N ALA A 62 -10.65 9.41 -2.81
CA ALA A 62 -10.26 8.26 -3.60
C ALA A 62 -10.24 8.76 -5.05
N PRO A 63 -9.14 8.61 -5.79
CA PRO A 63 -9.04 9.21 -7.10
C PRO A 63 -10.22 8.66 -7.89
N THR A 64 -11.11 9.53 -8.35
CA THR A 64 -12.29 9.18 -9.15
C THR A 64 -11.90 8.27 -10.33
N SER A 65 -10.62 8.29 -10.72
CA SER A 65 -10.02 7.35 -11.67
C SER A 65 -9.99 5.89 -11.20
N GLN A 66 -9.78 5.57 -9.92
CA GLN A 66 -9.80 4.19 -9.41
C GLN A 66 -11.21 3.60 -9.43
N THR A 67 -12.22 4.36 -9.01
CA THR A 67 -13.61 3.89 -9.06
C THR A 67 -14.09 3.75 -10.51
N ALA A 68 -13.78 4.73 -11.37
CA ALA A 68 -14.10 4.65 -12.80
C ALA A 68 -13.38 3.49 -13.52
N THR A 69 -12.12 3.20 -13.17
CA THR A 69 -11.40 2.06 -13.73
C THR A 69 -11.98 0.73 -13.24
N ILE A 70 -12.33 0.62 -11.95
CA ILE A 70 -13.00 -0.57 -11.40
C ILE A 70 -14.32 -0.83 -12.14
N GLU A 71 -15.14 0.20 -12.34
CA GLU A 71 -16.41 0.07 -13.07
C GLU A 71 -16.19 -0.35 -14.53
N SER A 72 -15.21 0.24 -15.21
CA SER A 72 -14.87 -0.13 -16.59
C SER A 72 -14.38 -1.59 -16.72
N LEU A 73 -13.61 -2.05 -15.73
CA LEU A 73 -13.10 -3.42 -15.67
C LEU A 73 -14.24 -4.41 -15.38
N GLN A 74 -15.14 -4.07 -14.46
CA GLN A 74 -16.33 -4.87 -14.16
C GLN A 74 -17.24 -5.00 -15.38
N ARG A 75 -17.42 -3.93 -16.17
CA ARG A 75 -18.18 -3.97 -17.43
C ARG A 75 -17.56 -4.91 -18.45
N LYS A 76 -16.24 -4.83 -18.66
CA LYS A 76 -15.51 -5.76 -19.55
C LYS A 76 -15.62 -7.20 -19.11
N ILE A 77 -15.56 -7.48 -17.80
CA ILE A 77 -15.76 -8.83 -17.27
C ILE A 77 -17.15 -9.34 -17.62
N GLY A 78 -18.19 -8.52 -17.47
CA GLY A 78 -19.56 -8.87 -17.84
C GLY A 78 -19.71 -9.18 -19.33
N GLU A 79 -19.13 -8.35 -20.20
CA GLU A 79 -19.14 -8.55 -21.66
C GLU A 79 -18.44 -9.87 -22.05
N MET A 80 -17.22 -10.09 -21.55
CA MET A 80 -16.50 -11.35 -21.78
C MET A 80 -17.26 -12.57 -21.23
N ALA A 81 -17.93 -12.45 -20.08
CA ALA A 81 -18.73 -13.54 -19.53
C ALA A 81 -19.91 -13.90 -20.44
N MET A 82 -20.62 -12.90 -20.98
CA MET A 82 -21.71 -13.12 -21.94
C MET A 82 -21.20 -13.75 -23.24
N GLU A 83 -20.07 -13.30 -23.77
CA GLU A 83 -19.45 -13.89 -24.96
C GLU A 83 -19.06 -15.36 -24.72
N ILE A 84 -18.44 -15.65 -23.58
CA ILE A 84 -18.08 -17.02 -23.19
C ILE A 84 -19.32 -17.90 -23.07
N ASP A 85 -20.38 -17.43 -22.42
CA ASP A 85 -21.61 -18.20 -22.25
C ASP A 85 -22.33 -18.42 -23.58
N PHE A 86 -22.33 -17.41 -24.46
CA PHE A 86 -22.82 -17.54 -25.82
C PHE A 86 -22.04 -18.59 -26.62
N LEU A 87 -20.70 -18.50 -26.61
CA LEU A 87 -19.83 -19.44 -27.33
C LEU A 87 -19.99 -20.88 -26.80
N LYS A 88 -20.10 -21.07 -25.48
CA LYS A 88 -20.38 -22.38 -24.87
C LYS A 88 -21.73 -22.93 -25.34
N LYS A 89 -22.77 -22.09 -25.38
CA LYS A 89 -24.10 -22.49 -25.84
C LYS A 89 -24.07 -22.90 -27.30
N VAL A 90 -23.46 -22.11 -28.17
CA VAL A 90 -23.31 -22.44 -29.60
C VAL A 90 -22.51 -23.72 -29.79
N TYR A 91 -21.39 -23.88 -29.08
CA TYR A 91 -20.57 -25.09 -29.14
C TYR A 91 -21.34 -26.35 -28.71
N SER A 92 -22.16 -26.26 -27.66
CA SER A 92 -22.98 -27.39 -27.20
C SER A 92 -24.11 -27.80 -28.16
N HIS A 93 -24.47 -26.92 -29.10
CA HIS A 93 -25.52 -27.17 -30.10
C HIS A 93 -24.94 -27.48 -31.50
N LEU A 94 -23.61 -27.55 -31.64
CA LEU A 94 -22.97 -28.06 -32.84
C LEU A 94 -23.09 -29.61 -32.87
N PRO A 95 -23.46 -30.20 -34.02
CA PRO A 95 -23.53 -31.65 -34.20
C PRO A 95 -22.16 -32.34 -34.16
#